data_AF-A0A820K2E8-F1
#
_entry.id   AF-A0A820K2E8-F1
#
_cell.length_a   1.000
_cell.length_b   1.000
_cell.length_c   1.000
_cell.angle_alpha   90.00
_cell.angle_beta   90.00
_cell.angle_gamma   90.00
#
_symmetry.space_group_name_H-M   'P 1'
#
loop_
_entity.id
_entity.type
_entity.pdbx_description
1 polymer ?
#
loop_
_entity_poly.entity_id
_entity_poly.type
_entity_poly.pdbx_seq_one_letter_code
_entity_poly.pdbx_strand_id
1 'polypeptide(L)'
;MSFVNIGQLFSGQLSRTMISGYYIDWTLNSLFYCKFRWFFIQGFTIISFSCMCFATIDQYLSTSYNRRYQQWNSIKLACYLCIIAFICAIAHGIPSTIYYNHTISLTTNKTICTITNNIYQKYRTYVYFTVIAGALPVFISVLFGSLSYRNVQQLSYRQVPVIRRELDKQLTRMVLVQDVYIFIAIVPYTIVLITETFINVQNNPLGNAQLQFAESLTATIYYTFFSFPFYIYIIVSKRFRQK
;
A
#
# COMPACT_ATOMS: atom_id res chain seq x y z
N MET A 1 10.02 -5.08 3.36
CA MET A 1 8.63 -5.55 3.39
C MET A 1 8.11 -5.71 4.82
N SER A 2 8.57 -6.69 5.61
CA SER A 2 7.92 -7.03 6.91
C SER A 2 7.85 -5.87 7.93
N PHE A 3 8.97 -5.21 8.25
CA PHE A 3 8.97 -4.14 9.28
C PHE A 3 8.06 -2.96 8.93
N VAL A 4 8.07 -2.53 7.67
CA VAL A 4 7.27 -1.39 7.19
C VAL A 4 5.77 -1.74 7.22
N ASN A 5 5.41 -2.96 6.81
CA ASN A 5 4.03 -3.44 6.89
C ASN A 5 3.55 -3.54 8.34
N ILE A 6 4.40 -4.02 9.25
CA ILE A 6 4.10 -4.05 10.69
C ILE A 6 3.88 -2.61 11.20
N GLY A 7 4.76 -1.68 10.82
CA GLY A 7 4.62 -0.26 11.12
C GLY A 7 3.29 0.32 10.62
N GLN A 8 2.85 -0.05 9.42
CA GLN A 8 1.56 0.35 8.86
C GLN A 8 0.38 -0.22 9.66
N LEU A 9 0.45 -1.47 10.10
CA LEU A 9 -0.59 -2.09 10.93
C LEU A 9 -0.68 -1.41 12.31
N PHE A 10 0.45 -1.09 12.94
CA PHE A 10 0.46 -0.39 14.22
C PHE A 10 0.02 1.08 14.12
N SER A 11 0.54 1.83 13.14
CA SER A 11 0.21 3.25 12.99
C SER A 11 -1.18 3.47 12.39
N GLY A 12 -1.60 2.64 11.43
CA GLY A 12 -2.88 2.75 10.72
C GLY A 12 -4.00 1.91 11.34
N GLN A 13 -3.87 0.59 11.31
CA GLN A 13 -4.99 -0.31 11.67
C GLN A 13 -5.31 -0.29 13.17
N LEU A 14 -4.29 -0.35 14.04
CA LEU A 14 -4.50 -0.29 15.49
C LEU A 14 -5.14 1.05 15.89
N SER A 15 -4.62 2.17 15.36
CA SER A 15 -5.21 3.49 15.65
C SER A 15 -6.66 3.59 15.16
N ARG A 16 -6.98 3.06 13.98
CA ARG A 16 -8.35 3.02 13.45
C ARG A 16 -9.28 2.17 14.35
N THR A 17 -8.79 1.03 14.83
CA THR A 17 -9.55 0.12 15.71
C THR A 17 -9.83 0.76 17.06
N MET A 18 -8.85 1.45 17.65
CA MET A 18 -9.04 2.18 18.91
C MET A 18 -10.07 3.31 18.78
N ILE A 19 -10.01 4.07 17.68
CA ILE A 19 -10.95 5.17 17.42
C ILE A 19 -12.36 4.65 17.13
N SER A 20 -12.49 3.69 16.22
CA SER A 20 -13.81 3.28 15.70
C SER A 20 -14.47 2.20 16.56
N GLY A 21 -13.68 1.30 17.16
CA GLY A 21 -14.18 0.19 17.96
C GLY A 21 -14.30 0.49 19.45
N TYR A 22 -13.39 1.29 20.00
CA TYR A 22 -13.33 1.58 21.44
C TYR A 22 -13.64 3.04 21.78
N TYR A 23 -13.87 3.90 20.79
CA TYR A 23 -14.08 5.35 20.96
C TYR A 23 -12.92 6.07 21.68
N ILE A 24 -11.70 5.52 21.59
CA ILE A 24 -10.49 6.09 22.17
C ILE A 24 -9.71 6.78 21.05
N ASP A 25 -9.75 8.11 21.01
CA ASP A 25 -9.04 8.91 20.02
C ASP A 25 -7.82 9.65 20.61
N TRP A 26 -6.66 8.98 20.54
CA TRP A 26 -5.38 9.57 20.91
C TRP A 26 -4.99 10.77 20.05
N THR A 27 -5.54 10.90 18.84
CA THR A 27 -5.25 12.06 17.99
C THR A 27 -5.87 13.34 18.53
N LEU A 28 -6.89 13.25 19.39
CA LEU A 28 -7.47 14.42 20.06
C LEU A 28 -6.65 14.86 21.27
N ASN A 29 -6.03 13.91 21.97
CA ASN A 29 -5.27 14.20 23.19
C ASN A 29 -3.88 14.77 22.90
N SER A 30 -3.30 14.47 21.74
CA SER A 30 -1.93 14.89 21.41
C SER A 30 -1.83 15.37 19.96
N LEU A 31 -1.50 16.66 19.81
CA LEU A 31 -1.19 17.25 18.50
C LEU A 31 0.01 16.57 17.84
N PHE A 32 0.99 16.17 18.65
CA PHE A 32 2.15 15.40 18.18
C PHE A 32 1.69 14.08 17.54
N TYR A 33 0.84 13.32 18.23
CA TYR A 33 0.32 12.05 17.69
C TYR A 33 -0.57 12.26 16.45
N CYS A 34 -1.42 13.28 16.45
CA CYS A 34 -2.23 13.67 15.28
C CYS A 34 -1.38 13.83 14.01
N LYS A 35 -0.26 14.56 14.12
CA LYS A 35 0.67 14.81 13.00
C LYS A 35 1.47 13.58 12.61
N PHE A 36 2.10 12.92 13.59
CA PHE A 36 3.00 11.80 13.32
C PHE A 36 2.28 10.54 12.85
N ARG A 37 1.03 10.31 13.29
CA ARG A 37 0.20 9.21 12.80
C ARG A 37 0.10 9.24 11.28
N TRP A 38 -0.24 10.39 10.69
CA TRP A 38 -0.39 10.51 9.24
C TRP A 38 0.95 10.49 8.51
N PHE A 39 2.02 10.99 9.11
CA PHE A 39 3.38 10.85 8.59
C PHE A 39 3.76 9.38 8.41
N PHE A 40 3.60 8.57 9.46
CA PHE A 40 3.94 7.16 9.42
C PHE A 40 3.04 6.36 8.48
N ILE A 41 1.72 6.58 8.52
CA ILE A 41 0.79 5.90 7.60
C ILE A 41 1.18 6.18 6.15
N GLN A 42 1.44 7.43 5.79
CA GLN A 42 1.80 7.77 4.42
C GLN A 42 3.15 7.19 4.02
N GLY A 43 4.17 7.36 4.88
CA GLY A 43 5.52 6.90 4.62
C GLY A 43 5.59 5.39 4.46
N PHE A 44 4.99 4.63 5.39
CA PHE A 44 4.98 3.17 5.32
C PHE A 44 4.21 2.65 4.11
N THR A 45 3.07 3.27 3.77
CA THR A 45 2.32 2.92 2.55
C THR A 45 3.18 3.07 1.29
N ILE A 46 3.85 4.23 1.13
CA ILE A 46 4.70 4.50 -0.04
C ILE A 46 5.84 3.49 -0.13
N ILE A 47 6.54 3.23 0.98
CA ILE A 47 7.65 2.26 1.00
C ILE A 47 7.14 0.87 0.65
N SER A 48 6.04 0.41 1.24
CA SER A 48 5.49 -0.93 0.99
C SER A 48 5.08 -1.12 -0.47
N PHE A 49 4.36 -0.15 -1.05
CA PHE A 49 3.97 -0.21 -2.46
C PHE A 49 5.16 -0.08 -3.41
N SER A 50 6.15 0.74 -3.07
CA SER A 50 7.39 0.84 -3.87
C SER A 50 8.16 -0.47 -3.86
N CYS A 51 8.32 -1.12 -2.70
CA CYS A 51 8.94 -2.43 -2.59
C CYS A 51 8.17 -3.51 -3.38
N MET A 52 6.83 -3.45 -3.39
CA MET A 52 6.02 -4.36 -4.19
C MET A 52 6.27 -4.16 -5.69
N CYS A 53 6.26 -2.91 -6.16
CA CYS A 53 6.60 -2.58 -7.55
C CYS A 53 8.03 -3.03 -7.92
N PHE A 54 8.99 -2.83 -7.03
CA PHE A 54 10.35 -3.29 -7.27
C PHE A 54 10.44 -4.81 -7.32
N ALA A 55 9.68 -5.53 -6.49
CA ALA A 55 9.64 -6.98 -6.53
C ALA A 55 9.03 -7.52 -7.85
N THR A 56 7.97 -6.89 -8.37
CA THR A 56 7.36 -7.30 -9.66
C THR A 56 8.28 -7.01 -10.84
N ILE A 57 8.97 -5.85 -10.82
CA ILE A 57 9.99 -5.51 -11.82
C ILE A 57 11.17 -6.48 -11.73
N ASP A 58 11.68 -6.76 -10.54
CA ASP A 58 12.79 -7.69 -10.32
C ASP A 58 12.48 -9.09 -10.85
N GLN A 59 11.25 -9.56 -10.60
CA GLN A 59 10.76 -10.83 -11.12
C GLN A 59 10.65 -10.84 -12.66
N TYR A 60 10.27 -9.72 -13.27
CA TYR A 60 10.32 -9.59 -14.73
C TYR A 60 11.77 -9.63 -15.25
N LEU A 61 12.69 -8.90 -14.63
CA LEU A 61 14.10 -8.87 -15.04
C LEU A 61 14.78 -10.23 -14.89
N SER A 62 14.49 -10.98 -13.81
CA SER A 62 15.04 -12.32 -13.57
C SER A 62 14.55 -13.35 -14.59
N THR A 63 13.28 -13.27 -14.98
CA THR A 63 12.63 -14.21 -15.90
C THR A 63 12.83 -13.87 -17.38
N SER A 64 13.29 -12.65 -17.68
CA SER A 64 13.52 -12.15 -19.03
C SER A 64 14.52 -13.01 -19.82
N TYR A 65 14.31 -13.15 -21.13
CA TYR A 65 15.25 -13.85 -22.02
C TYR A 65 16.57 -13.11 -22.20
N ASN A 66 16.47 -11.78 -22.34
CA ASN A 66 17.59 -10.95 -22.71
C ASN A 66 18.57 -10.84 -21.52
N ARG A 67 19.80 -11.35 -21.71
CA ARG A 67 20.86 -11.25 -20.69
C ARG A 67 21.11 -9.83 -20.24
N ARG A 68 20.91 -8.83 -21.12
CA ARG A 68 21.05 -7.41 -20.77
C ARG A 68 20.07 -6.98 -19.68
N TYR A 69 18.82 -7.48 -19.71
CA TYR A 69 17.83 -7.19 -18.66
C TYR A 69 18.13 -7.97 -17.37
N GLN A 70 18.60 -9.21 -17.47
CA GLN A 70 19.00 -9.98 -16.29
C GLN A 70 20.16 -9.34 -15.52
N GLN A 71 21.10 -8.68 -16.21
CA GLN A 71 22.21 -7.96 -15.57
C GLN A 71 21.76 -6.81 -14.68
N TRP A 72 20.56 -6.28 -14.90
CA TRP A 72 19.99 -5.22 -14.06
C TRP A 72 19.41 -5.76 -12.76
N ASN A 73 19.10 -7.06 -12.70
CA ASN A 73 18.76 -7.72 -11.44
C ASN A 73 20.04 -7.90 -10.61
N SER A 74 20.33 -6.89 -9.79
CA SER A 74 21.45 -6.89 -8.86
C SER A 74 21.00 -6.42 -7.49
N ILE A 75 21.51 -7.08 -6.44
CA ILE A 75 21.20 -6.73 -5.06
C ILE A 75 21.60 -5.29 -4.72
N LYS A 76 22.68 -4.78 -5.34
CA LYS A 76 23.13 -3.40 -5.15
C LYS A 76 22.08 -2.41 -5.65
N LEU A 77 21.56 -2.62 -6.86
CA LEU A 77 20.50 -1.77 -7.41
C LEU A 77 19.23 -1.84 -6.54
N ALA A 78 18.82 -3.02 -6.10
CA ALA A 78 17.67 -3.19 -5.22
C ALA A 78 17.83 -2.41 -3.90
N CYS A 79 19.02 -2.44 -3.29
CA CYS A 79 19.32 -1.64 -2.10
C CYS A 79 19.23 -0.13 -2.37
N TYR A 80 19.83 0.36 -3.46
CA TYR A 80 19.75 1.77 -3.83
C TYR A 80 18.31 2.23 -4.08
N LEU A 81 17.51 1.44 -4.80
CA LEU A 81 16.10 1.75 -5.05
C LEU A 81 15.28 1.79 -3.74
N CYS A 82 15.53 0.86 -2.80
CA CYS A 82 14.90 0.89 -1.48
C CYS A 82 15.25 2.14 -0.68
N ILE A 83 16.53 2.56 -0.71
CA ILE A 83 16.99 3.79 -0.02
C ILE A 83 16.33 5.03 -0.63
N ILE A 84 16.27 5.11 -1.97
CA ILE A 84 15.61 6.21 -2.67
C ILE A 84 14.12 6.26 -2.29
N ALA A 85 13.42 5.12 -2.31
CA ALA A 85 12.01 5.06 -1.92
C ALA A 85 11.79 5.49 -0.47
N PHE A 86 12.71 5.14 0.44
CA PHE A 86 12.67 5.57 1.84
C PHE A 86 12.82 7.08 1.97
N ILE A 87 13.79 7.69 1.28
CA ILE A 87 13.99 9.15 1.27
C ILE A 87 12.77 9.86 0.69
N CYS A 88 12.24 9.37 -0.44
CA CYS A 88 11.02 9.92 -1.04
C CYS A 88 9.82 9.82 -0.11
N ALA A 89 9.67 8.72 0.64
CA ALA A 89 8.60 8.53 1.59
C ALA A 89 8.69 9.50 2.77
N ILE A 90 9.90 9.76 3.30
CA ILE A 90 10.11 10.79 4.33
C ILE A 90 9.77 12.16 3.78
N ALA A 91 10.30 12.52 2.61
CA ALA A 91 10.06 13.82 2.00
C ALA A 91 8.56 14.07 1.75
N HIS A 92 7.85 13.07 1.23
CA HIS A 92 6.40 13.13 1.03
C HIS A 92 5.61 13.16 2.35
N GLY A 93 6.16 12.59 3.42
CA GLY A 93 5.55 12.64 4.75
C GLY A 93 5.59 14.03 5.38
N ILE A 94 6.61 14.87 5.11
CA ILE A 94 6.81 16.17 5.77
C ILE A 94 5.56 17.08 5.72
N PRO A 95 4.88 17.29 4.58
CA PRO A 95 3.64 18.09 4.54
C PRO A 95 2.58 17.65 5.56
N SER A 96 2.50 16.36 5.88
CA SER A 96 1.52 15.86 6.86
C SER A 96 1.81 16.36 8.28
N THR A 97 3.07 16.61 8.65
CA THR A 97 3.42 17.15 9.98
C THR A 97 3.18 18.66 10.08
N ILE A 98 3.08 19.34 8.93
CA ILE A 98 2.82 20.79 8.85
C ILE A 98 1.31 21.05 8.84
N TYR A 99 0.57 20.38 7.96
CA TYR A 99 -0.83 20.75 7.65
C TYR A 99 -1.90 20.02 8.46
N TYR A 100 -1.56 18.96 9.20
CA TYR A 100 -2.51 18.38 10.16
C TYR A 100 -2.52 19.20 11.46
N ASN A 101 -3.71 19.57 11.92
CA ASN A 101 -3.86 20.31 13.16
C ASN A 101 -5.16 19.96 13.88
N HIS A 102 -5.25 20.34 15.16
CA HIS A 102 -6.50 20.35 15.90
C HIS A 102 -7.35 21.53 15.45
N THR A 103 -8.60 21.26 15.09
CA THR A 103 -9.59 22.27 14.75
C THR A 103 -10.92 21.92 15.40
N ILE A 104 -11.77 22.91 15.64
CA ILE A 104 -13.11 22.69 16.16
C ILE A 104 -14.03 22.46 14.96
N SER A 105 -14.69 21.30 14.93
CA SER A 105 -15.67 20.99 13.89
C SER A 105 -16.91 21.89 14.03
N LEU A 106 -17.27 22.61 12.98
CA LEU A 106 -18.43 23.50 12.96
C LEU A 106 -19.76 22.75 13.14
N THR A 107 -19.80 21.45 12.84
CA THR A 107 -21.03 20.63 12.91
C THR A 107 -21.24 19.98 14.27
N THR A 108 -20.16 19.63 14.98
CA THR A 108 -20.25 18.86 16.23
C THR A 108 -19.71 19.61 17.45
N ASN A 109 -19.09 20.78 17.25
CA ASN A 109 -18.33 21.52 18.26
C ASN A 109 -17.26 20.68 19.00
N LYS A 110 -16.85 19.56 18.39
CA LYS A 110 -15.79 18.71 18.93
C LYS A 110 -14.46 19.02 18.25
N THR A 111 -13.38 18.94 19.00
CA THR A 111 -12.03 18.97 18.45
C THR A 111 -11.84 17.77 17.53
N ILE A 112 -11.27 18.01 16.34
CA ILE A 112 -10.91 16.99 15.36
C ILE A 112 -9.47 17.22 14.88
N CYS A 113 -8.77 16.12 14.57
CA CYS A 113 -7.48 16.15 13.89
C CYS A 113 -7.72 16.10 12.37
N THR A 114 -7.57 17.24 11.69
CA THR A 114 -7.85 17.35 10.25
C THR A 114 -6.83 18.22 9.53
N ILE A 115 -6.91 18.22 8.20
CA ILE A 115 -6.07 19.03 7.33
C ILE A 115 -6.60 20.46 7.33
N THR A 116 -5.75 21.44 7.65
CA THR A 116 -6.12 22.86 7.66
C THR A 116 -5.99 23.53 6.30
N ASN A 117 -5.14 22.99 5.42
CA ASN A 117 -4.86 23.58 4.11
C ASN A 117 -5.64 22.87 2.99
N ASN A 118 -6.55 23.59 2.33
CA ASN A 118 -7.39 23.05 1.26
C ASN A 118 -6.60 22.54 0.03
N ILE A 119 -5.48 23.18 -0.30
CA ILE A 119 -4.62 22.73 -1.42
C ILE A 119 -4.00 21.37 -1.09
N TYR A 120 -3.47 21.22 0.13
CA TYR A 120 -2.92 19.95 0.58
C TYR A 120 -3.99 18.87 0.70
N GLN A 121 -5.21 19.22 1.13
CA GLN A 121 -6.34 18.30 1.17
C GLN A 121 -6.67 17.74 -0.23
N LYS A 122 -6.78 18.62 -1.24
CA LYS A 122 -6.99 18.20 -2.64
C LYS A 122 -5.84 17.34 -3.16
N TYR A 123 -4.59 17.72 -2.89
CA TYR A 123 -3.42 16.93 -3.24
C TYR A 123 -3.49 15.52 -2.63
N ARG A 124 -3.81 15.43 -1.33
CA ARG A 124 -3.89 14.15 -0.63
C ARG A 124 -4.98 13.25 -1.22
N THR A 125 -6.15 13.79 -1.51
CA THR A 125 -7.25 12.99 -2.06
C THR A 125 -7.00 12.57 -3.50
N TYR A 126 -6.71 13.51 -4.40
CA TYR A 126 -6.66 13.23 -5.84
C TYR A 126 -5.31 12.74 -6.33
N VAL A 127 -4.20 13.16 -5.72
CA VAL A 127 -2.86 12.75 -6.16
C VAL A 127 -2.36 11.59 -5.33
N TYR A 128 -2.34 11.74 -4.02
CA TYR A 128 -1.77 10.70 -3.16
C TYR A 128 -2.61 9.42 -3.15
N PHE A 129 -3.89 9.48 -2.76
CA PHE A 129 -4.69 8.26 -2.68
C PHE A 129 -5.01 7.65 -4.05
N THR A 130 -5.41 8.46 -5.03
CA THR A 130 -5.82 7.94 -6.34
C THR A 130 -4.64 7.51 -7.20
N VAL A 131 -3.56 8.29 -7.25
CA VAL A 131 -2.44 8.03 -8.17
C VAL A 131 -1.32 7.27 -7.45
N ILE A 132 -0.71 7.86 -6.41
CA ILE A 132 0.52 7.34 -5.80
C ILE A 132 0.27 6.03 -5.03
N ALA A 133 -0.77 6.01 -4.20
CA ALA A 133 -1.15 4.86 -3.37
C ALA A 133 -2.18 3.94 -4.06
N GLY A 134 -2.70 4.35 -5.22
CA GLY A 134 -3.80 3.69 -5.92
C GLY A 134 -3.37 3.12 -7.26
N ALA A 135 -3.59 3.92 -8.32
CA ALA A 135 -3.45 3.50 -9.71
C ALA A 135 -2.02 3.12 -10.10
N LEU A 136 -1.02 3.88 -9.66
CA LEU A 136 0.38 3.67 -10.05
C LEU A 136 0.93 2.30 -9.62
N PRO A 137 0.86 1.90 -8.33
CA PRO A 137 1.40 0.62 -7.90
C PRO A 137 0.63 -0.56 -8.51
N VAL A 138 -0.68 -0.43 -8.68
CA VAL A 138 -1.52 -1.44 -9.33
C VAL A 138 -1.12 -1.60 -10.80
N PHE A 139 -0.97 -0.50 -11.54
CA PHE A 139 -0.60 -0.53 -12.96
C PHE A 139 0.77 -1.15 -13.18
N ILE A 140 1.78 -0.72 -12.42
CA ILE A 140 3.15 -1.27 -12.51
C ILE A 140 3.13 -2.77 -12.20
N SER A 141 2.46 -3.15 -11.11
CA SER A 141 2.40 -4.55 -10.68
C SER A 141 1.69 -5.44 -11.69
N VAL A 142 0.54 -5.01 -12.23
CA VAL A 142 -0.18 -5.76 -13.27
C VAL A 142 0.64 -5.87 -14.56
N LEU A 143 1.31 -4.80 -14.99
CA LEU A 143 2.12 -4.80 -16.21
C LEU A 143 3.31 -5.76 -16.08
N PHE A 144 4.16 -5.56 -15.08
CA PHE A 144 5.37 -6.38 -14.91
C PHE A 144 5.06 -7.79 -14.40
N GLY A 145 4.03 -7.95 -13.57
CA GLY A 145 3.50 -9.24 -13.16
C GLY A 145 3.06 -10.07 -14.37
N SER A 146 2.25 -9.49 -15.26
CA SER A 146 1.80 -10.16 -16.50
C SER A 146 2.95 -10.52 -17.43
N LEU A 147 3.93 -9.62 -17.60
CA LEU A 147 5.12 -9.89 -18.40
C LEU A 147 5.97 -11.01 -17.79
N SER A 148 6.17 -11.01 -16.48
CA SER A 148 6.90 -12.07 -15.76
C SER A 148 6.20 -13.42 -15.90
N TYR A 149 4.86 -13.45 -15.86
CA TYR A 149 4.07 -14.66 -16.07
C TYR A 149 4.30 -15.24 -17.48
N ARG A 150 4.23 -14.40 -18.51
CA ARG A 150 4.50 -14.81 -19.90
C ARG A 150 5.92 -15.38 -20.05
N ASN A 151 6.91 -14.72 -19.44
CA ASN A 151 8.30 -15.19 -19.46
C ASN A 151 8.45 -16.57 -18.81
N VAL A 152 7.80 -16.81 -17.66
CA VAL A 152 7.85 -18.10 -16.95
C VAL A 152 7.20 -19.23 -17.74
N GLN A 153 6.12 -18.96 -18.47
CA GLN A 153 5.51 -19.96 -19.34
C GLN A 153 6.49 -20.40 -20.46
N GLN A 154 7.24 -19.45 -21.01
CA GLN A 154 8.25 -19.71 -22.05
C GLN A 154 9.55 -20.33 -21.50
N LEU A 155 9.84 -20.18 -20.21
CA LEU A 155 10.99 -20.80 -19.54
C LEU A 155 10.95 -22.34 -19.61
N SER A 156 9.79 -22.93 -19.89
CA SER A 156 9.64 -24.38 -20.03
C SER A 156 10.42 -25.00 -21.19
N TYR A 157 10.72 -24.20 -22.21
CA TYR A 157 11.44 -24.63 -23.40
C TYR A 157 12.95 -24.34 -23.34
N ARG A 158 13.46 -23.84 -22.20
CA ARG A 158 14.88 -23.44 -22.05
C ARG A 158 15.68 -24.44 -21.22
N GLN A 159 16.97 -24.56 -21.55
CA GLN A 159 17.98 -25.28 -20.75
C GLN A 159 18.40 -24.47 -19.52
N VAL A 160 17.46 -24.21 -18.60
CA VAL A 160 17.75 -23.62 -17.28
C VAL A 160 17.81 -24.76 -16.26
N PRO A 161 18.76 -24.74 -15.31
CA PRO A 161 18.82 -25.74 -14.24
C PRO A 161 17.47 -25.88 -13.55
N VAL A 162 17.00 -27.12 -13.37
CA VAL A 162 15.65 -27.43 -12.86
C VAL A 162 15.37 -26.72 -11.54
N ILE A 163 16.36 -26.65 -10.65
CA ILE A 163 16.25 -26.00 -9.34
C ILE A 163 15.95 -24.50 -9.48
N ARG A 164 16.66 -23.80 -10.38
CA ARG A 164 16.45 -22.36 -10.61
C ARG A 164 15.09 -22.09 -11.24
N ARG A 165 14.68 -22.94 -12.18
CA ARG A 165 13.37 -22.85 -12.84
C ARG A 165 12.21 -22.99 -11.86
N GLU A 166 12.27 -23.95 -10.94
CA GLU A 166 11.21 -24.12 -9.94
C GLU A 166 11.17 -22.97 -8.92
N LEU A 167 12.32 -22.40 -8.56
CA LEU A 167 12.38 -21.22 -7.71
C LEU A 167 11.72 -20.00 -8.39
N ASP A 168 12.06 -19.73 -9.65
CA ASP A 168 11.51 -18.59 -10.40
C ASP A 168 10.00 -18.73 -10.60
N LYS A 169 9.50 -19.94 -10.90
CA LYS A 169 8.06 -20.24 -10.95
C LYS A 169 7.36 -19.95 -9.62
N GLN A 170 7.96 -20.41 -8.53
CA GLN A 170 7.38 -20.24 -7.19
C GLN A 170 7.32 -18.76 -6.80
N LEU A 171 8.39 -17.99 -7.07
CA LEU A 171 8.46 -16.56 -6.82
C LEU A 171 7.47 -15.78 -7.70
N THR A 172 7.39 -16.06 -9.01
CA THR A 172 6.39 -15.45 -9.89
C THR A 172 4.97 -15.73 -9.42
N ARG A 173 4.67 -16.98 -9.04
CA ARG A 173 3.33 -17.33 -8.52
C ARG A 173 3.01 -16.55 -7.24
N MET A 174 3.99 -16.39 -6.37
CA MET A 174 3.83 -15.61 -5.15
C MET A 174 3.50 -14.14 -5.46
N VAL A 175 4.30 -13.50 -6.31
CA VAL A 175 4.12 -12.09 -6.69
C VAL A 175 2.77 -11.88 -7.38
N LEU A 176 2.36 -12.76 -8.29
CA LEU A 176 1.05 -12.68 -8.97
C LEU A 176 -0.14 -12.77 -8.00
N VAL A 177 -0.04 -13.64 -6.97
CA VAL A 177 -1.10 -13.72 -5.95
C VAL A 177 -1.17 -12.43 -5.14
N GLN A 178 -0.03 -11.83 -4.81
CA GLN A 178 0.01 -10.51 -4.18
C GLN A 178 -0.54 -9.41 -5.10
N ASP A 179 -0.27 -9.46 -6.41
CA ASP A 179 -0.76 -8.50 -7.42
C ASP A 179 -2.28 -8.55 -7.58
N VAL A 180 -2.88 -9.74 -7.53
CA VAL A 180 -4.35 -9.88 -7.53
C VAL A 180 -4.93 -9.34 -6.23
N TYR A 181 -4.29 -9.64 -5.10
CA TYR A 181 -4.78 -9.21 -3.80
C TYR A 181 -4.70 -7.70 -3.61
N ILE A 182 -3.62 -7.05 -4.05
CA ILE A 182 -3.47 -5.59 -3.98
C ILE A 182 -4.56 -4.90 -4.82
N PHE A 183 -4.91 -5.44 -5.98
CA PHE A 183 -6.00 -4.92 -6.81
C PHE A 183 -7.34 -4.96 -6.05
N ILE A 184 -7.68 -6.11 -5.46
CA ILE A 184 -8.92 -6.31 -4.69
C ILE A 184 -8.95 -5.41 -3.43
N ALA A 185 -7.79 -5.17 -2.80
CA ALA A 185 -7.71 -4.39 -1.57
C ALA A 185 -7.73 -2.87 -1.80
N ILE A 186 -7.04 -2.38 -2.84
CA ILE A 186 -6.86 -0.94 -3.06
C ILE A 186 -8.04 -0.34 -3.84
N VAL A 187 -8.50 -0.99 -4.91
CA VAL A 187 -9.50 -0.40 -5.81
C VAL A 187 -10.79 -0.03 -5.08
N PRO A 188 -11.43 -0.91 -4.30
CA PRO A 188 -12.67 -0.57 -3.58
C PRO A 188 -12.47 0.59 -2.61
N TYR A 189 -11.35 0.60 -1.88
CA TYR A 189 -11.04 1.65 -0.91
C TYR A 189 -10.86 3.02 -1.58
N THR A 190 -10.13 3.07 -2.70
CA THR A 190 -9.97 4.32 -3.47
C THR A 190 -11.29 4.84 -4.04
N ILE A 191 -12.18 3.96 -4.51
CA ILE A 191 -13.50 4.35 -5.01
C ILE A 191 -14.33 4.99 -3.90
N VAL A 192 -14.36 4.39 -2.70
CA VAL A 192 -15.11 4.95 -1.56
C VAL A 192 -14.58 6.32 -1.18
N LEU A 193 -13.26 6.48 -1.04
CA LEU A 193 -12.64 7.77 -0.69
C LEU A 193 -12.94 8.88 -1.70
N ILE A 194 -12.98 8.55 -2.99
CA ILE A 194 -13.35 9.52 -4.02
C ILE A 194 -14.83 9.86 -3.89
N THR A 195 -15.69 8.87 -3.70
CA THR A 195 -17.15 9.06 -3.59
C THR A 195 -17.54 9.94 -2.39
N GLU A 196 -16.82 9.82 -1.26
CA GLU A 196 -16.99 10.69 -0.09
C GLU A 196 -16.79 12.18 -0.39
N THR A 197 -15.96 12.53 -1.40
CA THR A 197 -15.77 13.94 -1.78
C THR A 197 -16.91 14.52 -2.61
N PHE A 198 -17.73 13.67 -3.22
CA PHE A 198 -18.84 14.10 -4.07
C PHE A 198 -20.19 14.13 -3.34
N ILE A 199 -20.37 13.30 -2.30
CA ILE A 199 -21.63 13.23 -1.57
C ILE A 199 -21.72 14.37 -0.55
N ASN A 200 -22.73 15.24 -0.73
CA ASN A 200 -23.03 16.27 0.25
C ASN A 200 -23.75 15.66 1.46
N VAL A 201 -23.02 15.49 2.56
CA VAL A 201 -23.47 14.84 3.80
C VAL A 201 -24.73 15.48 4.40
N GLN A 202 -24.96 16.78 4.18
CA GLN A 202 -26.14 17.48 4.74
C GLN A 202 -27.45 17.07 4.05
N ASN A 203 -27.40 16.62 2.80
CA ASN A 203 -28.61 16.37 1.99
C ASN A 203 -29.04 14.90 1.98
N ASN A 204 -28.21 13.96 2.47
CA ASN A 204 -28.51 12.53 2.41
C ASN A 204 -27.90 11.73 3.58
N PRO A 205 -28.58 11.67 4.74
CA PRO A 205 -28.07 10.96 5.91
C PRO A 205 -27.97 9.44 5.71
N LEU A 206 -28.88 8.83 4.93
CA LEU A 206 -28.84 7.41 4.58
C LEU A 206 -27.59 7.09 3.74
N GLY A 207 -27.32 7.90 2.72
CA GLY A 207 -26.13 7.75 1.86
C GLY A 207 -24.84 7.90 2.66
N ASN A 208 -24.78 8.82 3.62
CA ASN A 208 -23.63 8.97 4.50
C ASN A 208 -23.40 7.73 5.39
N ALA A 209 -24.45 7.14 5.96
CA ALA A 209 -24.33 5.91 6.75
C ALA A 209 -23.83 4.72 5.91
N GLN A 210 -24.34 4.58 4.68
CA GLN A 210 -23.88 3.55 3.73
C GLN A 210 -22.41 3.73 3.35
N LEU A 211 -21.98 4.98 3.09
CA LEU A 211 -20.59 5.29 2.81
C LEU A 211 -19.67 4.97 3.99
N GLN A 212 -20.02 5.37 5.22
CA GLN A 212 -19.21 5.08 6.41
C GLN A 212 -19.02 3.58 6.64
N PHE A 213 -20.07 2.78 6.37
CA PHE A 213 -19.99 1.33 6.39
C PHE A 213 -19.05 0.80 5.30
N ALA A 214 -19.21 1.28 4.05
CA ALA A 214 -18.36 0.89 2.94
C ALA A 214 -16.88 1.28 3.17
N GLU A 215 -16.62 2.45 3.72
CA GLU A 215 -15.28 2.92 4.08
C GLU A 215 -14.65 2.02 5.13
N SER A 216 -15.40 1.65 6.17
CA SER A 216 -14.94 0.74 7.22
C SER A 216 -14.64 -0.66 6.71
N LEU A 217 -15.50 -1.21 5.85
CA LEU A 217 -15.30 -2.51 5.23
C LEU A 217 -14.08 -2.49 4.30
N THR A 218 -14.03 -1.55 3.36
CA THR A 218 -12.95 -1.45 2.37
C THR A 218 -11.61 -1.09 3.01
N ALA A 219 -11.59 -0.27 4.06
CA ALA A 219 -10.37 -0.01 4.81
C ALA A 219 -9.86 -1.25 5.54
N THR A 220 -10.75 -2.08 6.08
CA THR A 220 -10.34 -3.34 6.73
C THR A 220 -9.69 -4.27 5.70
N ILE A 221 -10.29 -4.41 4.52
CA ILE A 221 -9.72 -5.19 3.40
C ILE A 221 -8.39 -4.58 2.92
N TYR A 222 -8.30 -3.25 2.89
CA TYR A 222 -7.06 -2.54 2.58
C TYR A 222 -5.95 -2.85 3.59
N TYR A 223 -6.24 -2.83 4.90
CA TYR A 223 -5.22 -3.11 5.90
C TYR A 223 -4.81 -4.59 5.95
N THR A 224 -5.70 -5.51 5.58
CA THR A 224 -5.33 -6.93 5.47
C THR A 224 -4.22 -7.15 4.43
N PHE A 225 -4.10 -6.29 3.40
CA PHE A 225 -2.94 -6.28 2.48
C PHE A 225 -1.58 -6.23 3.17
N PHE A 226 -1.44 -5.48 4.26
CA PHE A 226 -0.13 -5.38 4.94
C PHE A 226 0.19 -6.62 5.77
N SER A 227 -0.82 -7.38 6.20
CA SER A 227 -0.65 -8.65 6.92
C SER A 227 -0.44 -9.85 5.99
N PHE A 228 -1.05 -9.82 4.81
CA PHE A 228 -1.15 -10.97 3.90
C PHE A 228 0.17 -11.50 3.32
N PRO A 229 1.20 -10.66 3.03
CA PRO A 229 2.49 -11.12 2.52
C PRO A 229 3.10 -12.24 3.35
N PHE A 230 3.05 -12.14 4.69
CA PHE A 230 3.58 -13.16 5.60
C PHE A 230 2.93 -14.53 5.35
N TYR A 231 1.60 -14.57 5.25
CA TYR A 231 0.85 -15.80 5.00
C TYR A 231 1.12 -16.36 3.60
N ILE A 232 1.23 -15.49 2.57
CA ILE A 232 1.57 -15.93 1.21
C ILE A 232 2.97 -16.55 1.19
N TYR A 233 3.96 -15.96 1.85
CA TYR A 233 5.33 -16.53 1.92
C TYR A 233 5.31 -17.96 2.48
N ILE A 234 4.49 -18.23 3.50
CA ILE A 234 4.37 -19.55 4.13
C ILE A 234 3.62 -20.54 3.22
N ILE A 235 2.49 -20.13 2.62
CA ILE A 235 1.63 -21.02 1.83
C ILE A 235 2.30 -21.41 0.50
N VAL A 236 2.93 -20.44 -0.17
CA VAL A 236 3.47 -20.64 -1.52
C VAL A 236 4.86 -21.27 -1.48
N SER A 237 5.68 -20.95 -0.47
CA SER A 237 7.04 -21.47 -0.41
C SER A 237 7.16 -22.76 0.39
N LYS A 238 7.43 -23.87 -0.31
CA LYS A 238 7.84 -25.12 0.35
C LYS A 238 9.12 -24.96 1.16
N ARG A 239 10.05 -24.10 0.71
CA ARG A 239 11.34 -23.87 1.34
C ARG A 239 11.24 -23.11 2.68
N PHE A 240 10.24 -22.24 2.85
CA PHE A 240 9.97 -21.57 4.12
C PHE A 240 9.19 -22.45 5.12
N ARG A 241 8.57 -23.56 4.67
CA ARG A 241 7.90 -24.54 5.54
C ARG A 241 8.82 -25.63 6.09
N GLN A 242 10.02 -25.76 5.54
CA GLN A 242 10.98 -26.84 5.86
C GLN A 242 12.16 -26.36 6.73
N LYS A 243 12.10 -25.13 7.25
CA LYS A 243 13.00 -24.58 8.27
C LYS A 243 12.18 -24.21 9.49
#